data_AF-A0A0Q9RE56-F1
#
_entry.id   AF-A0A0Q9RE56-F1
#
_cell.length_a   1.000
_cell.length_b   1.000
_cell.length_c   1.000
_cell.angle_alpha   90.00
_cell.angle_beta   90.00
_cell.angle_gamma   90.00
#
_symmetry.space_group_name_H-M   'P 1'
#
loop_
_entity.id
_entity.type
_entity.pdbx_description
1 polymer ?
#
loop_
_entity_poly.entity_id
_entity_poly.type
_entity_poly.pdbx_seq_one_letter_code
_entity_poly.pdbx_strand_id
1 'polypeptide(L)'
;MKNGDIAVIEPAYNCIFENQKKTCTITDGEVIYTQNNIKVRLKSLELYDWLLVGWKYESVGAPKEELLEETLYTRYFSYLDKTYSDFIMCPIIDKIERINGDTRRHIVHASALNYGAHHSDVPYDRIHITLTDTPENGIKINIRAYPS
;
A
#
# COMPACT_ATOMS: atom_id res chain seq x y z
N MET A 1 10.34 14.29 23.70
CA MET A 1 11.12 13.52 22.70
C MET A 1 12.53 14.11 22.70
N LYS A 2 13.58 13.31 22.95
CA LYS A 2 14.96 13.81 22.85
C LYS A 2 15.23 14.11 21.38
N ASN A 3 15.81 15.28 21.08
CA ASN A 3 16.29 15.60 19.73
C ASN A 3 17.19 14.44 19.27
N GLY A 4 16.70 13.64 18.32
CA GLY A 4 17.47 12.52 17.79
C GLY A 4 18.69 13.05 17.05
N ASP A 5 19.83 12.38 17.21
CA ASP A 5 21.02 12.68 16.42
C ASP A 5 20.70 12.38 14.94
N ILE A 6 20.57 13.44 14.14
CA ILE A 6 20.29 13.31 12.71
C ILE A 6 21.62 13.10 11.99
N ALA A 7 21.76 11.95 11.34
CA ALA A 7 22.79 11.69 10.36
C ALA A 7 22.21 11.85 8.95
N VAL A 8 22.99 12.43 8.04
CA VAL A 8 22.62 12.63 6.63
C VAL A 8 23.62 11.89 5.75
N ILE A 9 23.13 11.14 4.77
CA ILE A 9 23.94 10.46 3.77
C ILE A 9 23.53 10.98 2.39
N GLU A 10 24.50 11.45 1.61
CA GLU A 10 24.28 12.01 0.26
C GLU A 10 25.36 11.51 -0.72
N PRO A 11 25.11 11.49 -2.04
CA PRO A 11 26.15 11.15 -3.02
C PRO A 11 27.33 12.12 -2.95
N ALA A 12 28.54 11.63 -3.16
CA ALA A 12 29.72 12.50 -3.23
C ALA A 12 29.81 13.20 -4.59
N TYR A 13 30.25 14.47 -4.56
CA TYR A 13 30.49 15.27 -5.75
C TYR A 13 31.92 15.80 -5.78
N ASN A 14 32.53 15.75 -6.95
CA ASN A 14 33.78 16.45 -7.24
C ASN A 14 33.42 17.76 -7.93
N CYS A 15 33.76 18.88 -7.30
CA CYS A 15 33.47 20.21 -7.83
C CYS A 15 34.74 20.91 -8.27
N ILE A 16 34.75 21.40 -9.50
CA ILE A 16 35.82 22.20 -10.09
C ILE A 16 35.29 23.63 -10.28
N PHE A 17 36.10 24.62 -9.96
CA PHE A 17 35.81 26.03 -10.19
C PHE A 17 36.70 26.57 -11.30
N GLU A 18 36.10 26.93 -12.43
CA GLU A 18 36.80 27.54 -13.57
C GLU A 18 35.97 28.69 -14.11
N ASN A 19 36.62 29.82 -14.47
CA ASN A 19 35.96 30.98 -15.09
C ASN A 19 34.70 31.46 -14.33
N GLN A 20 34.77 31.52 -13.00
CA GLN A 20 33.64 31.86 -12.11
C GLN A 20 32.45 30.90 -12.16
N LYS A 21 32.57 29.76 -12.84
CA LYS A 21 31.57 28.71 -12.90
C LYS A 21 31.99 27.51 -12.04
N LYS A 22 31.08 27.05 -11.19
CA LYS A 22 31.22 25.80 -10.43
C LYS A 22 30.58 24.67 -11.21
N THR A 23 31.36 23.66 -11.57
CA THR A 23 30.87 22.42 -12.17
C THR A 23 31.09 21.29 -11.19
N CYS A 24 30.02 20.57 -10.83
CA CYS A 24 30.09 19.43 -9.94
C CYS A 24 29.70 18.16 -10.69
N THR A 25 30.52 17.12 -10.60
CA THR A 25 30.23 15.79 -11.14
C THR A 25 30.06 14.81 -9.98
N ILE A 26 29.08 13.91 -10.10
CA ILE A 26 28.90 12.83 -9.13
C ILE A 26 30.13 11.92 -9.16
N THR A 27 30.52 11.41 -7.99
CA THR A 27 31.61 10.44 -7.87
C THR A 27 31.02 9.07 -7.62
N ASP A 28 31.12 8.19 -8.61
CA ASP A 28 30.54 6.85 -8.54
C ASP A 28 31.12 6.04 -7.36
N GLY A 29 30.21 5.41 -6.61
CA GLY A 29 30.56 4.55 -5.48
C GLY A 29 31.03 5.28 -4.22
N GLU A 30 30.80 6.59 -4.13
CA GLU A 30 31.19 7.40 -2.97
C GLU A 30 30.02 8.21 -2.41
N VAL A 31 30.00 8.32 -1.07
CA VAL A 31 28.96 9.04 -0.33
C VAL A 31 29.58 9.97 0.70
N ILE A 32 28.85 11.03 1.07
CA ILE A 32 29.18 11.92 2.18
C ILE A 32 28.25 11.58 3.33
N TYR A 33 28.83 11.15 4.45
CA TYR A 33 28.16 10.99 5.72
C TYR A 33 28.36 12.26 6.55
N THR A 34 27.26 12.85 7.02
CA THR A 34 27.28 14.02 7.90
C THR A 34 26.58 13.70 9.22
N GLN A 35 27.28 13.84 10.34
CA GLN A 35 26.69 13.72 11.68
C GLN A 35 27.31 14.77 12.60
N ASN A 36 26.48 15.50 13.36
CA ASN A 36 26.96 16.54 14.29
C ASN A 36 27.91 17.55 13.62
N ASN A 37 27.58 17.97 12.39
CA ASN A 37 28.39 18.83 11.50
C ASN A 37 29.76 18.26 11.07
N ILE A 38 30.09 17.03 11.43
CA ILE A 38 31.26 16.34 10.93
C ILE A 38 30.90 15.67 9.62
N LYS A 39 31.62 16.01 8.55
CA LYS A 39 31.47 15.40 7.23
C LYS A 39 32.60 14.43 6.96
N VAL A 40 32.25 13.20 6.59
CA VAL A 40 33.19 12.15 6.23
C VAL A 40 32.84 11.64 4.83
N ARG A 41 33.83 11.59 3.95
CA ARG A 41 33.69 10.99 2.63
C ARG A 41 34.02 9.50 2.73
N LEU A 42 33.08 8.66 2.31
CA LEU A 42 33.18 7.21 2.40
C LEU A 42 33.14 6.61 1.01
N LYS A 43 33.99 5.60 0.78
CA LYS A 43 33.95 4.78 -0.43
C LYS A 43 33.05 3.57 -0.16
N SER A 44 31.80 3.64 -0.61
CA SER A 44 30.79 2.61 -0.41
C SER A 44 29.86 2.57 -1.63
N LEU A 45 30.08 1.58 -2.49
CA LEU A 45 29.24 1.35 -3.66
C LEU A 45 27.81 0.96 -3.26
N GLU A 46 27.65 0.13 -2.23
CA GLU A 46 26.34 -0.31 -1.74
C GLU A 46 25.48 0.86 -1.26
N LEU A 47 26.04 1.77 -0.45
CA LEU A 47 25.30 2.96 -0.02
C LEU A 47 25.02 3.88 -1.20
N TYR A 48 25.99 4.11 -2.08
CA TYR A 48 25.81 4.91 -3.28
C TYR A 48 24.66 4.39 -4.16
N ASP A 49 24.66 3.09 -4.46
CA ASP A 49 23.61 2.46 -5.25
C ASP A 49 22.27 2.55 -4.52
N TRP A 50 22.21 2.30 -3.21
CA TRP A 50 20.99 2.46 -2.43
C TRP A 50 20.44 3.90 -2.45
N LEU A 51 21.30 4.93 -2.43
CA LEU A 51 20.87 6.32 -2.59
C LEU A 51 20.28 6.60 -3.99
N LEU A 52 20.86 6.01 -5.03
CA LEU A 52 20.46 6.26 -6.42
C LEU A 52 19.21 5.47 -6.83
N VAL A 53 19.09 4.23 -6.36
CA VAL A 53 17.99 3.32 -6.75
C VAL A 53 17.12 2.92 -5.58
N GLY A 54 17.71 2.65 -4.41
CA GLY A 54 17.04 2.01 -3.27
C GLY A 54 15.86 2.80 -2.71
N TRP A 55 15.93 4.13 -2.67
CA TRP A 55 14.87 4.96 -2.07
C TRP A 55 13.58 4.97 -2.89
N LYS A 56 13.68 4.71 -4.20
CA LYS A 56 12.50 4.59 -5.07
C LYS A 56 11.78 3.25 -4.91
N TYR A 57 12.45 2.25 -4.36
CA TYR A 57 11.94 0.88 -4.22
C TYR A 57 11.79 0.43 -2.77
N GLU A 58 12.13 1.29 -1.79
CA GLU A 58 11.72 1.07 -0.42
C GLU A 58 10.19 1.13 -0.36
N SER A 59 9.59 -0.04 -0.13
CA SER A 59 8.17 -0.21 0.10
C SER A 59 7.75 0.77 1.20
N VAL A 60 6.98 1.79 0.81
CA VAL A 60 6.29 2.69 1.72
C VAL A 60 5.06 1.95 2.29
N GLY A 61 5.25 0.72 2.77
CA GLY A 61 4.17 -0.21 3.11
C GLY A 61 3.20 -0.46 1.95
N ALA A 62 2.11 -1.18 2.24
CA ALA A 62 0.98 -1.25 1.33
C ALA A 62 0.31 0.14 1.25
N PRO A 63 -0.20 0.56 0.06
CA PRO A 63 -1.00 1.76 -0.08
C PRO A 63 -2.17 1.80 0.91
N LYS A 64 -2.60 3.01 1.26
CA LYS A 64 -3.69 3.22 2.22
C LYS A 64 -4.99 2.55 1.77
N GLU A 65 -5.22 2.50 0.46
CA GLU A 65 -6.38 1.88 -0.17
C GLU A 65 -6.35 0.36 0.00
N GLU A 66 -5.20 -0.28 -0.23
CA GLU A 66 -5.01 -1.73 -0.02
C GLU A 66 -5.21 -2.11 1.46
N LEU A 67 -4.62 -1.34 2.38
CA LEU A 67 -4.84 -1.55 3.82
C LEU A 67 -6.30 -1.37 4.23
N LEU A 68 -7.03 -0.44 3.60
CA LEU A 68 -8.45 -0.23 3.85
C LEU A 68 -9.28 -1.40 3.34
N GLU A 69 -8.98 -1.91 2.14
CA GLU A 69 -9.61 -3.09 1.56
C GLU A 69 -9.41 -4.31 2.47
N GLU A 70 -8.17 -4.60 2.87
CA GLU A 70 -7.86 -5.72 3.78
C GLU A 70 -8.56 -5.59 5.15
N THR A 71 -8.60 -4.37 5.70
CA THR A 71 -9.24 -4.09 6.99
C THR A 71 -10.74 -4.33 6.90
N LEU A 72 -11.39 -3.81 5.86
CA LEU A 72 -12.82 -3.98 5.65
C LEU A 72 -13.13 -5.45 5.37
N TYR A 73 -12.34 -6.12 4.52
CA TYR A 73 -12.45 -7.54 4.23
C TYR A 73 -12.46 -8.39 5.49
N THR A 74 -11.41 -8.24 6.31
CA THR A 74 -11.27 -8.97 7.57
C THR A 74 -12.46 -8.73 8.50
N ARG A 75 -12.95 -7.49 8.56
CA ARG A 75 -14.09 -7.10 9.41
C ARG A 75 -15.39 -7.76 8.96
N TYR A 76 -15.66 -7.86 7.66
CA TYR A 76 -16.89 -8.47 7.17
C TYR A 76 -16.80 -9.98 6.91
N PHE A 77 -15.61 -10.55 6.83
CA PHE A 77 -15.38 -11.98 6.54
C PHE A 77 -16.28 -12.89 7.38
N SER A 78 -16.31 -12.67 8.70
CA SER A 78 -17.12 -13.48 9.63
C SER A 78 -18.64 -13.43 9.38
N TYR A 79 -19.13 -12.38 8.71
CA TYR A 79 -20.54 -12.26 8.34
C TYR A 79 -20.85 -12.99 7.04
N LEU A 80 -19.93 -12.96 6.08
CA LEU A 80 -20.07 -13.65 4.80
C LEU A 80 -19.88 -15.16 4.97
N ASP A 81 -18.89 -15.60 5.74
CA ASP A 81 -18.57 -17.01 5.99
C ASP A 81 -19.77 -17.80 6.54
N LYS A 82 -20.53 -17.20 7.48
CA LYS A 82 -21.69 -17.86 8.09
C LYS A 82 -22.83 -18.17 7.13
N THR A 83 -23.03 -17.37 6.10
CA THR A 83 -24.24 -17.40 5.26
C THR A 83 -23.93 -17.72 3.79
N TYR A 84 -22.71 -17.43 3.34
CA TYR A 84 -22.25 -17.52 1.95
C TYR A 84 -20.84 -18.12 1.87
N SER A 85 -20.58 -19.16 2.67
CA SER A 85 -19.28 -19.87 2.74
C SER A 85 -18.72 -20.23 1.37
N ASP A 86 -19.59 -20.61 0.43
CA ASP A 86 -19.19 -21.02 -0.92
C ASP A 86 -18.68 -19.87 -1.78
N PHE A 87 -18.91 -18.61 -1.37
CA PHE A 87 -18.52 -17.40 -2.08
C PHE A 87 -17.38 -16.64 -1.39
N ILE A 88 -16.89 -17.08 -0.22
CA ILE A 88 -15.89 -16.32 0.54
C ILE A 88 -14.45 -16.49 0.04
N MET A 89 -14.19 -17.45 -0.84
CA MET A 89 -12.82 -17.72 -1.30
C MET A 89 -12.37 -16.82 -2.44
N CYS A 90 -13.30 -16.23 -3.21
CA CYS A 90 -12.98 -15.31 -4.30
C CYS A 90 -13.76 -13.98 -4.28
N PRO A 91 -13.94 -13.30 -3.13
CA PRO A 91 -14.55 -11.99 -3.08
C PRO A 91 -13.55 -10.91 -3.53
N ILE A 92 -14.02 -10.02 -4.39
CA ILE A 92 -13.29 -8.84 -4.84
C ILE A 92 -14.06 -7.62 -4.34
N ILE A 93 -13.37 -6.68 -3.69
CA ILE A 93 -13.94 -5.36 -3.39
C ILE A 93 -13.91 -4.57 -4.70
N ASP A 94 -15.09 -4.30 -5.25
CA ASP A 94 -15.24 -3.54 -6.50
C ASP A 94 -15.13 -2.03 -6.23
N LYS A 95 -15.66 -1.58 -5.08
CA LYS A 95 -15.72 -0.16 -4.72
C LYS A 95 -15.93 0.05 -3.23
N ILE A 96 -15.28 1.08 -2.68
CA ILE A 96 -15.54 1.59 -1.33
C ILE A 96 -16.01 3.04 -1.43
N GLU A 97 -17.18 3.33 -0.86
CA GLU A 97 -17.74 4.68 -0.77
C GLU A 97 -17.78 5.14 0.69
N ARG A 98 -17.37 6.39 0.94
CA ARG A 98 -17.49 7.00 2.27
C ARG A 98 -18.81 7.74 2.38
N ILE A 99 -19.55 7.46 3.45
CA ILE A 99 -20.81 8.15 3.72
C ILE A 99 -20.48 9.52 4.34
N ASN A 100 -20.86 10.60 3.64
CA ASN A 100 -20.60 11.99 4.06
C ASN A 100 -19.12 12.30 4.33
N GLY A 101 -18.19 11.60 3.67
CA GLY A 101 -16.75 11.77 3.87
C GLY A 101 -16.19 11.22 5.20
N ASP A 102 -17.02 10.62 6.05
CA ASP A 102 -16.61 10.04 7.33
C ASP A 102 -15.70 8.82 7.12
N THR A 103 -14.60 8.76 7.88
CA THR A 103 -13.61 7.67 7.81
C THR A 103 -14.07 6.36 8.46
N ARG A 104 -15.21 6.37 9.15
CA ARG A 104 -15.76 5.22 9.87
C ARG A 104 -17.10 4.75 9.30
N ARG A 105 -17.57 5.35 8.20
CA ARG A 105 -18.86 5.04 7.58
C ARG A 105 -18.63 4.67 6.12
N HIS A 106 -18.92 3.43 5.77
CA HIS A 106 -18.61 2.91 4.45
C HIS A 106 -19.80 2.20 3.83
N ILE A 107 -19.92 2.34 2.51
CA ILE A 107 -20.66 1.41 1.65
C ILE A 107 -19.61 0.67 0.85
N VAL A 108 -19.55 -0.64 1.01
CA VAL A 108 -18.64 -1.52 0.28
C VAL A 108 -19.44 -2.29 -0.75
N HIS A 109 -19.02 -2.20 -2.00
CA HIS A 109 -19.51 -3.03 -3.09
C HIS A 109 -18.46 -4.10 -3.35
N ALA A 110 -18.87 -5.35 -3.28
CA ALA A 110 -18.02 -6.48 -3.56
C ALA A 110 -18.77 -7.48 -4.43
N SER A 111 -18.02 -8.29 -5.15
CA SER A 111 -18.54 -9.39 -5.96
C SER A 111 -17.79 -10.67 -5.64
N ALA A 112 -18.47 -11.80 -5.74
CA ALA A 112 -17.86 -13.09 -5.49
C ALA A 112 -18.43 -14.17 -6.39
N LEU A 113 -17.59 -15.15 -6.70
CA LEU A 113 -17.94 -16.35 -7.47
C LEU A 113 -18.07 -17.54 -6.53
N ASN A 114 -18.99 -18.45 -6.83
CA ASN A 114 -19.08 -19.71 -6.09
C ASN A 114 -17.85 -20.58 -6.37
N TYR A 115 -17.19 -21.01 -5.30
CA TYR A 115 -15.95 -21.79 -5.37
C TYR A 115 -16.12 -23.12 -6.10
N GLY A 116 -17.24 -23.81 -5.88
CA GLY A 116 -17.52 -25.10 -6.51
C GLY A 116 -17.48 -25.05 -8.04
N ALA A 117 -17.91 -23.94 -8.64
CA ALA A 117 -17.87 -23.75 -10.08
C ALA A 117 -16.48 -23.33 -10.60
N HIS A 118 -15.70 -22.59 -9.81
CA HIS A 118 -14.36 -22.15 -10.22
C HIS A 118 -13.40 -23.33 -10.50
N HIS A 119 -13.65 -24.49 -9.90
CA HIS A 119 -12.81 -25.70 -10.07
C HIS A 119 -13.48 -26.81 -10.87
N SER A 120 -14.59 -26.54 -11.53
CA SER A 120 -15.32 -27.54 -12.32
C SER A 120 -15.80 -26.97 -13.66
N ASP A 121 -16.27 -27.82 -14.57
CA ASP A 121 -16.76 -27.43 -15.89
C ASP A 121 -18.21 -26.89 -15.87
N VAL A 122 -18.66 -26.33 -14.73
CA VAL A 122 -20.02 -25.78 -14.57
C VAL A 122 -20.01 -24.24 -14.64
N PRO A 123 -21.08 -23.60 -15.14
CA PRO A 123 -21.23 -22.16 -15.09
C PRO A 123 -21.10 -21.61 -13.65
N TYR A 124 -20.46 -20.44 -13.52
CA TYR A 124 -20.26 -19.78 -12.24
C TYR A 124 -21.46 -18.92 -11.86
N ASP A 125 -21.90 -19.02 -10.62
CA ASP A 125 -22.83 -18.06 -10.04
C ASP A 125 -22.04 -16.85 -9.53
N ARG A 126 -22.55 -15.64 -9.78
CA ARG A 126 -21.99 -14.41 -9.22
C ARG A 126 -22.96 -13.79 -8.23
N ILE A 127 -22.46 -13.48 -7.04
CA ILE A 127 -23.16 -12.61 -6.10
C ILE A 127 -22.57 -11.21 -6.13
N HIS A 128 -23.45 -10.22 -5.99
CA HIS A 128 -23.06 -8.85 -5.64
C HIS A 128 -23.46 -8.58 -4.21
N ILE A 129 -22.51 -8.10 -3.44
CA ILE A 129 -22.60 -7.81 -2.02
C ILE A 129 -22.56 -6.29 -1.88
N THR A 130 -23.58 -5.71 -1.26
CA THR A 130 -23.57 -4.33 -0.80
C THR A 130 -23.58 -4.33 0.72
N LEU A 131 -22.52 -3.79 1.31
CA LEU A 131 -22.30 -3.81 2.74
C LEU A 131 -22.28 -2.37 3.26
N THR A 132 -23.17 -2.06 4.19
CA THR A 132 -23.21 -0.76 4.87
C THR A 132 -22.66 -0.93 6.27
N ASP A 133 -21.55 -0.26 6.59
CA ASP A 133 -20.92 -0.27 7.90
C ASP A 133 -20.99 1.12 8.51
N THR A 134 -21.68 1.23 9.65
CA THR A 134 -21.79 2.48 10.41
C THR A 134 -21.65 2.21 11.90
N PRO A 135 -21.05 3.12 12.68
CA PRO A 135 -20.90 2.92 14.12
C PRO A 135 -22.23 2.68 14.87
N GLU A 136 -23.31 3.32 14.42
CA GLU A 136 -24.61 3.26 15.10
C GLU A 136 -25.46 2.04 14.71
N ASN A 137 -25.35 1.54 13.47
CA ASN A 137 -26.17 0.40 13.01
C ASN A 137 -25.37 -0.90 12.87
N GLY A 138 -24.07 -0.87 13.12
CA GLY A 138 -23.16 -1.96 12.79
C GLY A 138 -23.14 -2.24 11.29
N ILE A 139 -22.90 -3.51 10.95
CA ILE A 139 -22.80 -4.01 9.59
C ILE A 139 -24.18 -4.50 9.11
N LYS A 140 -24.62 -3.97 7.97
CA LYS A 140 -25.79 -4.44 7.22
C LYS A 140 -25.36 -4.95 5.86
N ILE A 141 -25.79 -6.15 5.50
CA ILE A 141 -25.41 -6.82 4.26
C ILE A 141 -26.66 -7.01 3.41
N ASN A 142 -26.58 -6.62 2.14
CA ASN A 142 -27.58 -6.91 1.13
C ASN A 142 -26.91 -7.63 -0.03
N ILE A 143 -27.44 -8.78 -0.42
CA ILE A 143 -26.85 -9.63 -1.44
C ILE A 143 -27.85 -9.87 -2.55
N ARG A 144 -27.36 -9.75 -3.79
CA ARG A 144 -28.08 -10.10 -5.01
C ARG A 144 -27.33 -11.19 -5.74
N ALA A 145 -27.96 -12.35 -5.85
CA ALA A 145 -27.46 -13.45 -6.67
C ALA A 145 -27.94 -13.28 -8.11
N TYR A 146 -27.03 -13.51 -9.05
CA TYR A 146 -27.33 -13.58 -10.46
C TYR A 146 -26.98 -15.01 -10.91
N PRO A 147 -27.98 -15.90 -11.04
CA PRO A 147 -27.73 -17.22 -11.59
C PRO A 147 -27.26 -17.08 -13.04
N SER A 148 -26.25 -17.86 -13.40
CA SER A 148 -25.71 -17.95 -14.77
C SER A 148 -26.64 -18.70 -15.71
#